data_AF-A0A9P0KHS1-F1
#
_entry.id   AF-A0A9P0KHS1-F1
#
_cell.length_a   1.000
_cell.length_b   1.000
_cell.length_c   1.000
_cell.angle_alpha   90.00
_cell.angle_beta   90.00
_cell.angle_gamma   90.00
#
_symmetry.space_group_name_H-M   'P 1'
#
loop_
_entity.id
_entity.type
_entity.pdbx_description
1 polymer ?
#
loop_
_entity_poly.entity_id
_entity_poly.type
_entity_poly.pdbx_seq_one_letter_code
_entity_poly.pdbx_strand_id
1 'polypeptide(L)'
;MSLEFDGKPYPDKLFLAVHNSGAYYTWDEKQKYFRHEKDAEKPIIPLPKVPPILKTQGGHPVIFSATGSHGLWASPGEHAYFRVPKLTDQNGYGYPWKTWNNIEIYHLGQGSLPLWMAFKGKWGNPKSNCMLWQKLDLCEYTEGPAGIIRTNKDFYCYS
;
A
#
# COMPACT_ATOMS: atom_id res chain seq x y z
N MET A 1 0.82 1.24 -1.54
CA MET A 1 0.50 2.51 -2.23
C MET A 1 0.57 2.26 -3.71
N SER A 2 -0.32 2.86 -4.50
CA SER A 2 -0.29 2.81 -5.96
C SER A 2 -0.39 4.23 -6.51
N LEU A 3 0.25 4.49 -7.64
CA LEU A 3 0.21 5.75 -8.37
C LEU A 3 -0.39 5.51 -9.76
N GLU A 4 -1.20 6.44 -10.22
CA GLU A 4 -1.77 6.46 -11.57
C GLU A 4 -1.17 7.65 -12.32
N PHE A 5 -0.68 7.40 -13.53
CA PHE A 5 -0.13 8.41 -14.43
C PHE A 5 -0.95 8.40 -15.71
N ASP A 6 -1.50 9.54 -16.11
CA ASP A 6 -2.25 9.71 -17.36
C ASP A 6 -1.41 10.52 -18.37
N GLY A 7 -0.27 9.94 -18.76
CA GLY A 7 0.64 10.52 -19.76
C GLY A 7 1.46 11.73 -19.28
N LYS A 8 1.40 12.09 -18.00
CA LYS A 8 2.12 13.22 -17.40
C LYS A 8 3.39 12.76 -16.67
N PRO A 9 4.40 13.64 -16.51
CA PRO A 9 5.60 13.34 -15.72
C PRO A 9 5.35 13.30 -14.20
N TYR A 10 4.11 13.56 -13.76
CA TYR A 10 3.68 13.48 -12.37
C TYR A 10 2.41 12.64 -12.26
N PRO A 11 2.13 12.03 -11.10
CA PRO A 11 0.93 11.20 -10.94
C PRO A 11 -0.33 12.07 -10.93
N ASP A 12 -1.41 11.56 -11.49
CA ASP A 12 -2.74 12.17 -11.40
C ASP A 12 -3.45 11.74 -10.13
N LYS A 13 -3.30 10.46 -9.75
CA LYS A 13 -3.94 9.88 -8.58
C LYS A 13 -3.00 9.01 -7.77
N LEU A 14 -3.33 8.87 -6.50
CA LEU A 14 -2.64 8.03 -5.54
C LEU A 14 -3.67 7.22 -4.76
N PHE A 15 -3.46 5.91 -4.67
CA PHE A 15 -4.17 5.04 -3.76
C PHE A 15 -3.27 4.67 -2.57
N LEU A 16 -3.70 5.01 -1.36
CA LEU A 16 -3.01 4.66 -0.13
C LEU A 16 -3.78 3.55 0.59
N ALA A 17 -3.16 2.38 0.72
CA ALA A 17 -3.74 1.27 1.48
C ALA A 17 -3.56 1.53 2.98
N VAL A 18 -4.66 1.42 3.74
CA VAL A 18 -4.71 1.64 5.18
C VAL A 18 -5.39 0.44 5.80
N HIS A 19 -4.60 -0.47 6.38
CA HIS A 19 -5.09 -1.77 6.85
C HIS A 19 -5.85 -2.51 5.75
N ASN A 20 -7.02 -3.03 6.10
CA ASN A 20 -7.95 -3.65 5.19
C ASN A 20 -8.65 -2.63 4.29
N SER A 21 -8.42 -1.33 4.39
CA SER A 21 -9.06 -0.30 3.58
C SER A 21 -8.03 0.49 2.75
N GLY A 22 -8.43 1.65 2.25
CA GLY A 22 -7.54 2.63 1.68
C GLY A 22 -8.26 3.95 1.40
N ALA A 23 -7.55 4.86 0.77
CA ALA A 23 -8.09 6.13 0.32
C ALA A 23 -7.48 6.54 -1.01
N TYR A 24 -8.29 7.19 -1.82
CA TYR A 24 -7.92 7.79 -3.08
C TYR A 24 -7.61 9.26 -2.87
N TYR A 25 -6.51 9.70 -3.46
CA TYR A 25 -6.09 11.07 -3.51
C TYR A 25 -5.85 11.50 -4.95
N THR A 26 -6.13 12.77 -5.23
CA THR A 26 -5.90 13.40 -6.53
C THR A 26 -4.85 14.49 -6.41
N TRP A 27 -3.96 14.58 -7.40
CA TRP A 27 -2.89 15.54 -7.46
C TRP A 27 -3.41 16.98 -7.64
N ASP A 28 -2.97 17.88 -6.76
CA ASP A 28 -3.15 19.32 -6.91
C ASP A 28 -1.89 19.93 -7.53
N GLU A 29 -1.97 20.27 -8.81
CA GLU A 29 -0.83 20.82 -9.54
C GLU A 29 -0.39 22.20 -9.03
N LYS A 30 -1.31 23.01 -8.51
CA LYS A 30 -0.99 24.37 -8.02
C LYS A 30 -0.28 24.31 -6.69
N GLN A 31 -0.74 23.44 -5.80
CA GLN A 31 -0.23 23.33 -4.44
C GLN A 31 0.86 22.26 -4.27
N LYS A 32 1.05 21.41 -5.28
CA LYS A 32 2.04 20.31 -5.30
C LYS A 32 1.84 19.31 -4.15
N TYR A 33 0.59 19.00 -3.81
CA TYR A 33 0.24 17.94 -2.86
C TYR A 33 -0.95 17.13 -3.36
N PHE A 34 -1.22 15.99 -2.72
CA PHE A 34 -2.36 15.13 -3.01
C PHE A 34 -3.52 15.46 -2.08
N ARG A 35 -4.71 15.72 -2.63
CA ARG A 35 -5.96 15.96 -1.91
C ARG A 35 -6.75 14.67 -1.80
N HIS A 36 -7.22 14.34 -0.61
CA HIS A 36 -8.18 13.26 -0.42
C HIS A 36 -9.41 13.51 -1.30
N GLU A 37 -9.81 12.48 -2.03
CA GLU A 37 -11.00 12.50 -2.88
C GLU A 37 -12.11 11.66 -2.27
N LYS A 38 -11.80 10.40 -1.94
CA LYS A 38 -12.74 9.45 -1.36
C LYS A 38 -12.02 8.31 -0.69
N ASP A 39 -12.70 7.68 0.26
CA ASP A 39 -12.23 6.44 0.87
C ASP A 39 -12.49 5.26 -0.08
N ALA A 40 -11.68 4.20 0.05
CA ALA A 40 -11.96 2.94 -0.63
C ALA A 40 -13.23 2.33 -0.06
N GLU A 41 -14.20 2.05 -0.92
CA GLU A 41 -15.48 1.48 -0.49
C GLU A 41 -15.25 0.14 0.23
N LYS A 42 -15.77 0.04 1.46
CA LYS A 42 -15.95 -1.24 2.16
C LYS A 42 -17.35 -1.31 2.78
N PRO A 43 -18.13 -2.35 2.47
CA PRO A 43 -19.56 -2.38 2.80
C PRO A 43 -19.89 -2.62 4.29
N ILE A 44 -18.94 -2.93 5.17
CA ILE A 44 -19.28 -3.51 6.51
C ILE A 44 -18.58 -2.81 7.70
N ILE A 45 -17.55 -1.98 7.50
CA ILE A 45 -16.76 -1.41 8.61
C ILE A 45 -16.61 0.10 8.43
N PRO A 46 -16.86 0.93 9.48
CA PRO A 46 -16.59 2.36 9.41
C PRO A 46 -15.14 2.60 9.03
N LEU A 47 -14.94 3.32 7.93
CA LEU A 47 -13.63 3.58 7.35
C LEU A 47 -12.76 4.43 8.31
N PRO A 48 -11.44 4.18 8.37
CA PRO A 48 -10.51 5.07 9.07
C PRO A 48 -10.70 6.51 8.59
N LYS A 49 -10.68 7.48 9.51
CA LYS A 49 -10.61 8.88 9.09
C LYS A 49 -9.20 9.14 8.56
N VAL A 50 -9.05 9.15 7.24
CA VAL A 50 -7.77 9.39 6.60
C VAL A 50 -7.42 10.89 6.58
N PRO A 51 -6.12 11.24 6.60
CA PRO A 51 -5.72 12.64 6.49
C PRO A 51 -6.14 13.24 5.13
N PRO A 52 -6.64 14.49 5.10
CA PRO A 52 -7.17 15.10 3.87
C PRO A 52 -6.09 15.51 2.87
N ILE A 53 -4.84 15.61 3.32
CA ILE A 53 -3.71 16.07 2.52
C ILE A 53 -2.56 15.07 2.69
N LEU A 54 -1.99 14.64 1.57
CA LEU A 54 -0.73 13.93 1.50
C LEU A 54 0.31 14.86 0.87
N LYS A 55 1.31 15.26 1.66
CA LYS A 55 2.35 16.20 1.23
C LYS A 55 3.38 15.52 0.32
N THR A 56 4.07 16.32 -0.48
CA THR A 56 5.20 15.85 -1.27
C THR A 56 6.51 16.50 -0.87
N GLN A 57 7.62 15.84 -1.21
CA GLN A 57 8.97 16.38 -1.16
C GLN A 57 9.57 16.24 -2.56
N GLY A 58 9.84 17.36 -3.24
CA GLY A 58 10.37 17.32 -4.61
C GLY A 58 9.46 16.60 -5.61
N GLY A 59 8.13 16.67 -5.42
CA GLY A 59 7.17 15.94 -6.24
C GLY A 59 6.94 14.47 -5.83
N HIS A 60 7.71 13.95 -4.87
CA HIS A 60 7.53 12.58 -4.37
C HIS A 60 6.55 12.54 -3.19
N PRO A 61 5.54 11.64 -3.19
CA PRO A 61 4.65 11.43 -2.05
C PRO A 61 5.41 11.12 -0.76
N VAL A 62 5.05 11.79 0.33
CA VAL A 62 5.57 11.49 1.68
C VAL A 62 4.49 10.73 2.45
N ILE A 63 4.80 9.49 2.81
CA ILE A 63 3.91 8.59 3.55
C ILE A 63 4.60 8.05 4.80
N PHE A 64 3.80 7.67 5.79
CA PHE A 64 4.27 7.26 7.11
C PHE A 64 3.86 5.83 7.39
N SER A 65 4.82 4.96 7.70
CA SER A 65 4.56 3.60 8.15
C SER A 65 4.16 3.59 9.63
N ALA A 66 3.11 2.85 9.95
CA ALA A 66 2.69 2.61 11.33
C ALA A 66 3.72 1.78 12.10
N THR A 67 3.91 2.13 13.37
CA THR A 67 4.82 1.40 14.26
C THR A 67 4.22 0.05 14.62
N GLY A 68 4.92 -1.04 14.29
CA GLY A 68 4.48 -2.41 14.61
C GLY A 68 3.26 -2.90 13.83
N SER A 69 2.91 -2.22 12.72
CA SER A 69 1.70 -2.46 11.92
C SER A 69 2.01 -2.25 10.43
N HIS A 70 1.14 -2.74 9.53
CA HIS A 70 1.30 -2.56 8.08
C HIS A 70 0.59 -1.30 7.54
N GLY A 71 -0.05 -0.50 8.41
CA GLY A 71 -0.74 0.71 8.00
C GLY A 71 0.20 1.75 7.40
N LEU A 72 -0.21 2.36 6.29
CA LEU A 72 0.46 3.53 5.70
C LEU A 72 -0.46 4.73 5.81
N TRP A 73 0.08 5.87 6.24
CA TRP A 73 -0.71 7.08 6.50
C TRP A 73 -0.15 8.29 5.76
N ALA A 74 -1.04 9.21 5.38
CA ALA A 74 -0.70 10.43 4.64
C ALA A 74 -0.12 11.55 5.53
N SER A 75 -0.15 11.39 6.86
CA SER A 75 0.38 12.36 7.81
C SER A 75 0.96 11.67 9.04
N PRO A 76 1.90 12.31 9.76
CA PRO A 76 2.38 11.80 11.03
C PRO A 76 1.28 11.87 12.11
N GLY A 77 1.35 11.04 13.15
CA GLY A 77 0.48 11.12 14.33
C GLY A 77 -0.16 9.79 14.75
N GLU A 78 -1.20 9.89 15.57
CA GLU A 78 -2.06 8.77 15.95
C GLU A 78 -3.28 8.70 15.02
N HIS A 79 -3.55 7.52 14.48
CA HIS A 79 -4.63 7.30 13.52
C HIS A 79 -5.51 6.12 13.94
N ALA A 80 -6.79 6.38 14.21
CA ALA A 80 -7.74 5.32 14.55
C ALA A 80 -8.24 4.63 13.27
N TYR A 81 -8.08 3.31 13.20
CA TYR A 81 -8.50 2.50 12.05
C TYR A 81 -9.62 1.51 12.35
N PHE A 82 -9.93 1.30 13.63
CA PHE A 82 -11.09 0.53 14.07
C PHE A 82 -11.71 1.22 15.29
N ARG A 83 -13.04 1.28 15.36
CA ARG A 83 -13.73 2.05 16.42
C ARG A 83 -14.04 1.23 17.68
N VAL A 84 -14.41 -0.06 17.54
CA VAL A 84 -14.87 -0.89 18.67
C VAL A 84 -14.39 -2.34 18.52
N PRO A 85 -13.33 -2.77 19.25
CA PRO A 85 -12.50 -1.95 20.14
C PRO A 85 -11.75 -0.85 19.37
N LYS A 86 -11.42 0.27 20.03
CA LYS A 86 -10.63 1.32 19.38
C LYS A 86 -9.23 0.75 19.08
N LEU A 87 -8.87 0.66 17.81
CA LEU A 87 -7.51 0.31 17.38
C LEU A 87 -6.88 1.51 16.68
N THR A 88 -5.61 1.77 17.02
CA THR A 88 -4.87 2.94 16.58
C THR A 88 -3.49 2.58 16.10
N ASP A 89 -3.08 3.17 14.99
CA ASP A 89 -1.69 3.22 14.57
C ASP A 89 -1.01 4.48 15.10
N GLN A 90 0.29 4.39 15.35
CA GLN A 90 1.14 5.55 15.65
C GLN A 90 2.30 5.61 14.67
N ASN A 91 2.62 6.81 14.19
CA ASN A 91 3.75 7.06 13.32
C ASN A 91 4.30 8.49 13.52
N GLY A 92 5.47 8.77 12.96
CA GLY A 92 6.13 10.06 13.06
C GLY A 92 7.21 10.23 12.00
N TYR A 93 7.91 11.35 12.02
CA TYR A 93 8.88 11.68 10.96
C TYR A 93 10.08 10.71 10.91
N GLY A 94 10.49 10.15 12.04
CA GLY A 94 11.56 9.15 12.11
C GLY A 94 12.79 9.52 11.28
N TYR A 95 13.44 8.49 10.72
CA TYR A 95 14.42 8.65 9.66
C TYR A 95 13.75 8.46 8.30
N PRO A 96 13.83 9.43 7.38
CA PRO A 96 13.18 9.31 6.08
C PRO A 96 13.88 8.25 5.23
N TRP A 97 13.11 7.30 4.70
CA TRP A 97 13.58 6.37 3.70
C TRP A 97 13.24 6.90 2.30
N LYS A 98 14.24 7.45 1.61
CA LYS A 98 14.12 7.97 0.24
C LYS A 98 14.16 6.82 -0.77
N THR A 99 13.06 6.08 -0.86
CA THR A 99 12.96 4.88 -1.73
C THR A 99 13.29 5.19 -3.20
N TRP A 100 13.05 6.41 -3.65
CA TRP A 100 13.34 6.85 -5.02
C TRP A 100 14.82 6.89 -5.39
N ASN A 101 15.74 6.85 -4.42
CA ASN A 101 17.17 6.83 -4.72
C ASN A 101 17.67 5.47 -5.24
N ASN A 102 16.90 4.39 -5.08
CA ASN A 102 17.32 3.04 -5.46
C ASN A 102 16.13 2.23 -5.99
N ILE A 103 15.48 2.73 -7.05
CA ILE A 103 14.38 2.02 -7.72
C ILE A 103 14.95 1.06 -8.75
N GLU A 104 14.55 -0.21 -8.66
CA GLU A 104 14.72 -1.20 -9.72
C GLU A 104 13.36 -1.44 -10.39
N ILE A 105 13.30 -1.33 -11.72
CA ILE A 105 12.08 -1.51 -12.49
C ILE A 105 12.16 -2.86 -13.22
N TYR A 106 11.14 -3.69 -13.03
CA TYR A 106 10.99 -4.98 -13.67
C TYR A 106 9.72 -5.00 -14.52
N HIS A 107 9.87 -5.11 -15.83
CA HIS A 107 8.74 -5.22 -16.76
C HIS A 107 8.30 -6.69 -16.91
N LEU A 108 7.00 -6.93 -16.81
CA LEU A 108 6.45 -8.28 -16.90
C LEU A 108 6.57 -8.78 -18.34
N GLY A 109 7.25 -9.92 -18.52
CA GLY A 109 7.50 -10.50 -19.84
C GLY A 109 8.75 -9.98 -20.55
N GLN A 110 9.51 -9.05 -19.93
CA GLN A 110 10.82 -8.63 -20.40
C GLN A 110 11.91 -9.02 -19.40
N GLY A 111 12.98 -9.66 -19.90
CA GLY A 111 14.15 -10.01 -19.09
C GLY A 111 13.87 -11.05 -18.00
N SER A 112 14.88 -11.29 -17.16
CA SER A 112 14.79 -12.21 -16.02
C SER A 112 14.22 -11.50 -14.80
N LEU A 113 13.07 -11.96 -14.33
CA LEU A 113 12.51 -11.52 -13.05
C LEU A 113 13.22 -12.22 -11.88
N PRO A 114 13.43 -11.55 -10.73
CA PRO A 114 13.86 -12.20 -9.51
C PRO A 114 12.96 -13.38 -9.14
N LEU A 115 13.56 -14.50 -8.72
CA LEU A 115 12.81 -15.74 -8.42
C LEU A 115 11.67 -15.52 -7.41
N TRP A 116 11.88 -14.64 -6.45
CA TRP A 116 10.89 -14.31 -5.42
C TRP A 116 9.64 -13.61 -5.98
N MET A 117 9.73 -12.87 -7.09
CA MET A 117 8.57 -12.24 -7.73
C MET A 117 7.62 -13.29 -8.32
N ALA A 118 8.14 -14.45 -8.73
CA ALA A 118 7.34 -15.58 -9.23
C ALA A 118 6.56 -16.32 -8.13
N PHE A 119 6.71 -15.94 -6.86
CA PHE A 119 5.97 -16.53 -5.76
C PHE A 119 4.46 -16.28 -5.91
N LYS A 120 3.71 -17.36 -6.07
CA LYS A 120 2.25 -17.31 -6.23
C LYS A 120 1.49 -17.42 -4.91
N GLY A 121 2.15 -17.58 -3.77
CA GLY A 121 1.52 -17.73 -2.46
C GLY A 121 1.09 -16.40 -1.83
N LYS A 122 0.82 -16.43 -0.53
CA LYS A 122 0.58 -15.25 0.33
C LYS A 122 1.82 -15.01 1.20
N TRP A 123 2.21 -13.75 1.38
CA TRP A 123 3.41 -13.39 2.14
C TRP A 123 3.14 -13.19 3.65
N GLY A 124 4.12 -13.49 4.49
CA GLY A 124 4.29 -12.79 5.78
C GLY A 124 3.49 -13.25 7.00
N ASN A 125 2.62 -14.27 6.92
CA ASN A 125 1.89 -14.77 8.10
C ASN A 125 2.23 -16.23 8.42
N PRO A 126 2.32 -16.61 9.70
CA PRO A 126 2.46 -18.01 10.09
C PRO A 126 1.26 -18.83 9.62
N LYS A 127 1.49 -20.12 9.39
CA LYS A 127 0.44 -21.10 9.09
C LYS A 127 -0.65 -21.07 10.17
N SER A 128 -1.92 -21.03 9.79
CA SER A 128 -3.07 -21.15 10.70
C SER A 128 -4.13 -22.10 10.11
N ASN A 129 -5.27 -22.29 10.79
CA ASN A 129 -6.39 -23.16 10.34
C ASN A 129 -6.01 -24.61 10.02
N CYS A 130 -5.15 -25.22 10.83
CA CYS A 130 -4.73 -26.62 10.63
C CYS A 130 -5.84 -27.66 10.96
N MET A 131 -7.03 -27.24 11.41
CA MET A 131 -7.98 -28.07 12.16
C MET A 131 -8.61 -29.24 11.36
N LEU A 132 -8.63 -29.18 10.04
CA LEU A 132 -9.16 -30.26 9.17
C LEU A 132 -8.07 -31.11 8.50
N TRP A 133 -6.78 -30.76 8.62
CA TRP A 133 -5.67 -31.30 7.81
C TRP A 133 -4.44 -31.72 8.63
N GLN A 134 -4.54 -31.83 9.97
CA GLN A 134 -3.43 -32.23 10.85
C GLN A 134 -2.77 -33.57 10.48
N LYS A 135 -3.50 -34.51 9.87
CA LYS A 135 -2.93 -35.80 9.43
C LYS A 135 -2.10 -35.71 8.15
N LEU A 136 -2.17 -34.60 7.41
CA LEU A 136 -1.50 -34.42 6.11
C LEU A 136 -0.49 -33.25 6.09
N ASP A 137 -0.23 -32.60 7.24
CA ASP A 137 0.70 -31.47 7.40
C ASP A 137 0.46 -30.25 6.47
N LEU A 138 -0.80 -30.07 6.06
CA LEU A 138 -1.21 -29.00 5.15
C LEU A 138 -1.98 -27.92 5.93
N CYS A 139 -1.26 -26.93 6.45
CA CYS A 139 -1.85 -25.73 7.05
C CYS A 139 -1.88 -24.56 6.05
N GLU A 140 -2.92 -23.73 6.13
CA GLU A 140 -3.08 -22.56 5.26
C GLU A 140 -2.22 -21.39 5.74
N TYR A 141 -1.57 -20.69 4.81
CA TYR A 141 -1.07 -19.33 5.06
C TYR A 141 -2.25 -18.36 4.97
N THR A 142 -2.74 -17.87 6.10
CA THR A 142 -3.93 -16.99 6.15
C THR A 142 -3.53 -15.51 6.15
N GLU A 143 -4.35 -14.66 5.52
CA GLU A 143 -4.30 -13.18 5.58
C GLU A 143 -3.05 -12.45 5.06
N GLY A 144 -2.04 -13.15 4.53
CA GLY A 144 -0.91 -12.50 3.87
C GLY A 144 -1.30 -11.84 2.55
N PRO A 145 -0.65 -10.72 2.13
CA PRO A 145 -0.86 -10.16 0.81
C PRO A 145 -0.45 -11.18 -0.26
N ALA A 146 -1.19 -11.21 -1.36
CA ALA A 146 -0.91 -12.10 -2.47
C ALA A 146 0.39 -11.71 -3.20
N GLY A 147 1.03 -12.68 -3.85
CA GLY A 147 2.18 -12.44 -4.72
C GLY A 147 1.89 -11.46 -5.88
N ILE A 148 2.95 -10.77 -6.33
CA ILE A 148 2.89 -9.60 -7.22
C ILE A 148 2.35 -9.92 -8.63
N ILE A 149 2.58 -11.12 -9.17
CA ILE A 149 2.29 -11.45 -10.58
C ILE A 149 0.81 -11.74 -10.87
N ARG A 150 -0.11 -11.55 -9.92
CA ARG A 150 -1.53 -11.91 -10.12
C ARG A 150 -2.33 -10.91 -10.95
N THR A 151 -1.82 -9.70 -11.19
CA THR A 151 -2.50 -8.66 -11.97
C THR A 151 -1.65 -8.26 -13.17
N ASN A 152 -2.08 -8.63 -14.38
CA ASN A 152 -1.41 -8.25 -15.64
C ASN A 152 -1.69 -6.78 -15.98
N LYS A 153 -1.06 -5.87 -15.25
CA LYS A 153 -1.03 -4.43 -15.59
C LYS A 153 0.41 -3.95 -15.52
N ASP A 154 1.12 -4.11 -16.62
CA ASP A 154 2.41 -3.45 -16.81
C ASP A 154 2.16 -2.04 -17.39
N PHE A 155 3.04 -1.10 -17.11
CA PHE A 155 3.00 0.24 -17.66
C PHE A 155 4.38 0.66 -18.16
N TYR A 156 4.40 1.37 -19.28
CA TYR A 156 5.63 1.86 -19.88
C TYR A 156 5.67 3.38 -19.75
N CYS A 157 6.75 3.88 -19.18
CA CYS A 157 7.07 5.31 -19.25
C CYS A 157 7.66 5.58 -20.63
N TYR A 158 6.95 6.32 -21.49
CA TYR A 158 7.53 6.83 -22.72
C TYR A 158 8.36 8.07 -22.38
N SER A 159 9.65 8.05 -22.72
CA SER A 159 10.59 9.16 -22.59
C SER A 159 10.48 10.12 -23.77
#